data_AF-A0AAU4U9E1-F1
#
_entry.id   AF-A0AAU4U9E1-F1
#
_cell.length_a   1.000
_cell.length_b   1.000
_cell.length_c   1.000
_cell.angle_alpha   90.00
_cell.angle_beta   90.00
_cell.angle_gamma   90.00
#
_symmetry.space_group_name_H-M   'P 1'
#
loop_
_entity.id
_entity.type
_entity.pdbx_description
1 polymer ?
#
loop_
_entity_poly.entity_id
_entity_poly.type
_entity_poly.pdbx_seq_one_letter_code
_entity_poly.pdbx_strand_id
1 'polypeptide(L)'
;MSQYSSWAEVKRRIRENHPELSDAEWESRKQAARTATEAHVLGHHLREIREEQGLTQSQVAESVGISQARVSQIERGEIHNLETMRTYAEGLGARVTVTIEYGDRVVGAA
;
A
#
# COMPACT_ATOMS: atom_id res chain seq x y z
N MET A 1 24.62 23.54 18.07
CA MET A 1 24.00 23.97 16.80
C MET A 1 23.43 22.74 16.13
N SER A 2 22.10 22.61 16.08
CA SER A 2 21.43 21.44 15.49
C SER A 2 21.41 21.62 13.97
N GLN A 3 22.12 20.75 13.25
CA GLN A 3 22.27 20.76 11.79
C GLN A 3 21.07 20.09 11.11
N TYR A 4 19.84 20.50 11.45
CA TYR A 4 18.63 19.94 10.87
C TYR A 4 17.73 21.06 10.36
N SER A 5 17.49 21.08 9.05
CA SER A 5 16.49 21.97 8.45
C SER A 5 15.11 21.60 8.97
N SER A 6 14.33 22.61 9.36
CA SER A 6 12.93 22.43 9.72
C SER A 6 12.15 21.86 8.53
N TRP A 7 11.17 21.00 8.77
CA TRP A 7 10.32 20.46 7.72
C TRP A 7 9.61 21.56 6.90
N ALA A 8 9.28 22.69 7.54
CA ALA A 8 8.73 23.85 6.84
C ALA A 8 9.73 24.48 5.84
N GLU A 9 11.01 24.48 6.19
CA GLU A 9 12.09 25.00 5.35
C GLU A 9 12.38 24.06 4.18
N VAL A 10 12.38 22.74 4.42
CA VAL A 10 12.53 21.73 3.37
C VAL A 10 11.38 21.83 2.36
N LYS A 11 10.13 21.93 2.83
CA LYS A 11 8.96 22.11 1.94
C LYS A 11 9.06 23.38 1.10
N ARG A 12 9.48 24.49 1.71
CA ARG A 12 9.66 25.76 0.99
C ARG A 12 10.69 25.60 -0.12
N ARG A 13 11.86 25.04 0.20
CA ARG A 13 12.96 24.81 -0.75
C ARG A 13 12.57 23.89 -1.90
N ILE A 14 11.83 22.82 -1.61
CA ILE A 14 11.31 21.91 -2.63
C ILE A 14 10.37 22.66 -3.59
N ARG A 15 9.47 23.52 -3.08
CA ARG A 15 8.58 24.32 -3.93
C ARG A 15 9.34 25.35 -4.76
N GLU A 16 10.32 26.04 -4.17
CA GLU A 16 11.17 27.02 -4.88
C GLU A 16 11.97 26.37 -6.01
N ASN A 17 12.44 25.13 -5.81
CA ASN A 17 13.18 24.36 -6.82
C ASN A 17 12.29 23.75 -7.92
N HIS A 18 10.97 23.78 -7.76
CA HIS A 18 10.00 23.23 -8.70
C HIS A 18 8.90 24.25 -9.06
N PRO A 19 9.27 25.40 -9.65
CA PRO A 19 8.31 26.45 -10.01
C PRO A 19 7.35 26.02 -11.14
N GLU A 20 7.68 24.96 -11.87
CA GLU A 20 6.85 24.40 -12.95
C GLU A 20 5.60 23.67 -12.45
N LEU A 21 5.54 23.31 -11.16
CA LEU A 21 4.45 22.53 -10.59
C LEU A 21 3.38 23.43 -9.96
N SER A 22 2.15 23.27 -10.45
CA SER A 22 0.96 23.86 -9.84
C SER A 22 0.63 23.22 -8.48
N ASP A 23 -0.19 23.91 -7.68
CA ASP A 23 -0.68 23.35 -6.42
C ASP A 23 -1.52 22.07 -6.62
N ALA A 24 -2.24 21.97 -7.74
CA ALA A 24 -3.00 20.78 -8.09
C ALA A 24 -2.08 19.56 -8.36
N GLU A 25 -0.96 19.77 -9.06
CA GLU A 25 0.04 18.72 -9.29
C GLU A 25 0.74 18.31 -7.99
N TRP A 26 1.02 19.27 -7.11
CA TRP A 26 1.54 18.98 -5.77
C TRP A 26 0.59 18.12 -4.95
N GLU A 27 -0.71 18.44 -4.93
CA GLU A 27 -1.70 17.67 -4.18
C GLU A 27 -1.88 16.28 -4.80
N SER A 28 -1.88 16.16 -6.13
CA SER A 28 -1.91 14.87 -6.82
C SER A 28 -0.69 14.00 -6.46
N ARG A 29 0.52 14.57 -6.47
CA ARG A 29 1.75 13.87 -6.06
C ARG A 29 1.70 13.42 -4.61
N LYS A 30 1.21 14.29 -3.72
CA LYS A 30 1.04 13.96 -2.30
C LYS A 30 0.02 12.84 -2.11
N GLN A 31 -1.11 12.88 -2.81
CA GLN A 31 -2.13 11.85 -2.78
C GLN A 31 -1.59 10.51 -3.32
N ALA A 32 -0.82 10.54 -4.41
CA ALA A 32 -0.17 9.36 -4.96
C ALA A 32 0.85 8.77 -3.97
N ALA A 33 1.70 9.60 -3.35
CA ALA A 33 2.66 9.17 -2.34
C ALA A 33 1.99 8.59 -1.10
N ARG A 34 0.88 9.18 -0.66
CA ARG A 34 0.05 8.67 0.43
C ARG A 34 -0.50 7.29 0.08
N THR A 35 -1.13 7.15 -1.09
CA THR A 35 -1.71 5.89 -1.57
C THR A 35 -0.64 4.79 -1.66
N ALA A 36 0.55 5.12 -2.18
CA ALA A 36 1.67 4.19 -2.27
C ALA A 36 2.16 3.75 -0.88
N THR A 37 2.20 4.66 0.09
CA THR A 37 2.59 4.37 1.47
C THR A 37 1.56 3.45 2.15
N GLU A 38 0.26 3.73 1.98
CA GLU A 38 -0.82 2.89 2.50
C GLU A 38 -0.76 1.47 1.93
N ALA A 39 -0.55 1.33 0.62
CA ALA A 39 -0.39 0.03 -0.02
C ALA A 39 0.85 -0.73 0.46
N HIS A 40 1.98 -0.02 0.66
CA HIS A 40 3.20 -0.61 1.18
C HIS A 40 3.04 -1.14 2.60
N VAL A 41 2.40 -0.35 3.48
CA VAL A 41 2.11 -0.76 4.87
C VAL A 41 1.19 -1.98 4.89
N LEU A 42 0.15 -2.00 4.05
CA LEU A 42 -0.73 -3.16 3.94
C LEU A 42 0.04 -4.41 3.48
N GLY A 43 0.88 -4.30 2.44
CA GLY A 43 1.72 -5.40 1.95
C GLY A 43 2.70 -5.91 3.02
N HIS A 44 3.27 -5.01 3.82
CA HIS A 44 4.12 -5.37 4.95
C HIS A 44 3.38 -6.19 5.99
N HIS A 45 2.20 -5.77 6.43
CA HIS A 45 1.42 -6.53 7.41
C HIS A 45 1.02 -7.92 6.91
N LEU A 46 0.68 -8.02 5.63
CA LEU A 46 0.41 -9.31 4.98
C LEU A 46 1.62 -10.24 5.01
N ARG A 47 2.81 -9.68 4.74
CA ARG A 47 4.08 -10.39 4.88
C ARG A 47 4.32 -10.85 6.32
N GLU A 48 4.08 -10.00 7.30
CA GLU A 48 4.23 -10.35 8.72
C GLU A 48 3.34 -11.54 9.10
N ILE A 49 2.06 -11.51 8.72
CA ILE A 49 1.13 -12.62 8.96
C ILE A 49 1.65 -13.92 8.35
N ARG A 50 2.16 -13.88 7.11
CA ARG A 50 2.78 -15.05 6.47
C ARG A 50 3.98 -15.58 7.26
N GLU A 51 4.86 -14.67 7.69
CA GLU A 51 6.09 -15.02 8.41
C GLU A 51 5.80 -15.57 9.81
N GLU A 52 4.78 -15.06 10.50
CA GLU A 52 4.27 -15.60 11.77
C GLU A 52 3.76 -17.04 11.64
N GLN A 53 3.21 -17.40 10.49
CA GLN A 53 2.79 -18.77 10.16
C GLN A 53 3.94 -19.68 9.71
N GLY A 54 5.17 -19.16 9.60
CA GLY A 54 6.34 -19.91 9.15
C GLY A 54 6.30 -20.29 7.66
N LEU A 55 5.46 -19.63 6.86
CA LEU A 55 5.28 -19.92 5.43
C LEU A 55 6.25 -19.11 4.58
N THR A 56 6.79 -19.73 3.53
CA THR A 56 7.50 -19.02 2.45
C THR A 56 6.51 -18.44 1.44
N GLN A 57 6.95 -17.46 0.66
CA GLN A 57 6.12 -16.91 -0.42
C GLN A 57 5.71 -17.98 -1.45
N SER A 58 6.58 -18.95 -1.73
CA SER A 58 6.28 -20.06 -2.65
C SER A 58 5.20 -21.00 -2.10
N GLN A 59 5.21 -21.28 -0.80
CA GLN A 59 4.20 -22.15 -0.18
C GLN A 59 2.80 -21.51 -0.22
N VAL A 60 2.71 -20.20 0.04
CA VAL A 60 1.43 -19.48 -0.11
C VAL A 60 1.01 -19.44 -1.58
N ALA A 61 1.94 -19.16 -2.49
CA ALA A 61 1.65 -19.12 -3.93
C ALA A 61 1.08 -20.46 -4.44
N GLU A 62 1.68 -21.57 -4.01
CA GLU A 62 1.24 -22.92 -4.36
C GLU A 62 -0.14 -23.24 -3.77
N SER A 63 -0.42 -22.86 -2.53
CA SER A 63 -1.70 -23.19 -1.87
C SER A 63 -2.91 -22.52 -2.51
N VAL A 64 -2.71 -21.39 -3.20
CA VAL A 64 -3.79 -20.60 -3.82
C VAL A 64 -3.68 -20.47 -5.34
N GLY A 65 -2.72 -21.15 -5.95
CA GLY A 65 -2.59 -21.22 -7.41
C GLY A 65 -2.17 -19.91 -8.09
N ILE A 66 -1.39 -19.06 -7.41
CA ILE A 66 -0.78 -17.85 -8.02
C ILE A 66 0.73 -18.00 -8.12
N SER A 67 1.40 -17.08 -8.81
CA SER A 67 2.87 -17.11 -8.87
C SER A 67 3.50 -16.54 -7.59
N GLN A 68 4.69 -17.05 -7.20
CA GLN A 68 5.47 -16.46 -6.12
C GLN A 68 5.83 -14.98 -6.40
N ALA A 69 6.09 -14.64 -7.67
CA ALA A 69 6.28 -13.25 -8.08
C ALA A 69 5.06 -12.38 -7.74
N ARG A 70 3.84 -12.90 -7.92
CA ARG A 70 2.61 -12.18 -7.55
C ARG A 70 2.52 -11.98 -6.04
N VAL A 71 2.85 -12.99 -5.23
CA VAL A 71 2.95 -12.85 -3.77
C VAL A 71 3.94 -11.74 -3.40
N SER A 72 5.12 -11.74 -4.00
CA SER A 72 6.14 -10.71 -3.75
C SER A 72 5.68 -9.30 -4.13
N GLN A 73 4.92 -9.14 -5.20
CA GLN A 73 4.32 -7.85 -5.59
C GLN A 73 3.34 -7.36 -4.52
N ILE A 74 2.41 -8.22 -4.09
CA ILE A 74 1.42 -7.90 -3.05
C ILE A 74 2.12 -7.46 -1.76
N GLU A 75 3.10 -8.22 -1.30
CA GLU A 75 3.85 -7.92 -0.06
C GLU A 75 4.68 -6.63 -0.14
N ARG A 76 4.95 -6.12 -1.35
CA ARG A 76 5.60 -4.81 -1.57
C ARG A 76 4.61 -3.66 -1.74
N GLY A 77 3.31 -3.94 -1.75
CA GLY A 77 2.24 -2.96 -1.99
C GLY A 77 1.86 -2.77 -3.46
N GLU A 78 2.37 -3.61 -4.36
CA GLU A 78 1.99 -3.61 -5.79
C GLU A 78 0.70 -4.43 -5.97
N ILE A 79 -0.42 -3.83 -5.52
CA ILE A 79 -1.75 -4.46 -5.56
C ILE A 79 -2.47 -4.06 -6.84
N HIS A 80 -2.81 -5.04 -7.67
CA HIS A 80 -3.38 -4.79 -9.00
C HIS A 80 -4.90 -4.98 -9.09
N ASN A 81 -5.48 -5.91 -8.32
CA ASN A 81 -6.92 -6.14 -8.29
C ASN A 81 -7.37 -6.82 -6.98
N LEU A 82 -8.65 -6.69 -6.66
CA LEU A 82 -9.25 -7.23 -5.43
C LEU A 82 -9.27 -8.75 -5.38
N GLU A 83 -9.45 -9.41 -6.54
CA GLU A 83 -9.47 -10.87 -6.62
C GLU A 83 -8.14 -11.47 -6.15
N THR A 84 -7.02 -10.93 -6.64
CA THR A 84 -5.68 -11.34 -6.24
C THR A 84 -5.44 -11.15 -4.73
N MET A 85 -5.96 -10.06 -4.16
CA MET A 85 -5.88 -9.83 -2.71
C MET A 85 -6.69 -10.85 -1.92
N ARG A 86 -7.88 -11.23 -2.41
CA ARG A 86 -8.71 -12.28 -1.81
C ARG A 86 -8.00 -13.63 -1.88
N THR A 87 -7.50 -14.01 -3.05
CA THR A 87 -6.75 -15.25 -3.25
C THR A 87 -5.52 -15.32 -2.33
N TYR A 88 -4.75 -14.24 -2.21
CA TYR A 88 -3.61 -14.23 -1.28
C TYR A 88 -4.05 -14.32 0.19
N ALA A 89 -5.10 -13.58 0.60
CA ALA A 89 -5.64 -13.65 1.95
C ALA A 89 -6.17 -15.06 2.28
N GLU A 90 -6.83 -15.74 1.34
CA GLU A 90 -7.27 -17.12 1.48
C GLU A 90 -6.09 -18.06 1.79
N GLY A 91 -4.94 -17.83 1.15
CA GLY A 91 -3.70 -18.59 1.40
C GLY A 91 -3.10 -18.41 2.78
N LEU A 92 -3.46 -17.31 3.45
CA LEU A 92 -3.11 -17.02 4.85
C LEU A 92 -4.23 -17.41 5.83
N GLY A 93 -5.35 -17.94 5.34
CA GLY A 93 -6.56 -18.20 6.15
C GLY A 93 -7.28 -16.91 6.60
N ALA A 94 -7.02 -15.79 5.92
CA ALA A 94 -7.60 -14.48 6.20
C ALA A 94 -8.75 -14.13 5.23
N ARG A 95 -9.48 -13.04 5.53
CA ARG A 95 -10.55 -12.51 4.67
C ARG A 95 -10.30 -11.04 4.34
N VAL A 96 -10.49 -10.66 3.08
CA VAL A 96 -10.53 -9.26 2.64
C VAL A 96 -11.96 -8.74 2.72
N THR A 97 -12.18 -7.67 3.47
CA THR A 97 -13.43 -6.90 3.46
C THR A 97 -13.20 -5.59 2.71
N VAL A 98 -14.10 -5.21 1.81
CA VAL A 98 -14.04 -3.94 1.09
C VAL A 98 -15.18 -3.06 1.52
N THR A 99 -14.85 -1.83 1.86
CA THR A 99 -15.78 -0.80 2.29
C THR A 99 -15.69 0.40 1.38
N ILE A 100 -16.85 0.95 0.99
CA ILE A 100 -17.00 2.14 0.18
C ILE A 100 -17.70 3.20 1.04
N GLU A 101 -17.04 4.35 1.19
CA GLU A 101 -17.59 5.51 1.89
C GLU A 101 -18.15 6.52 0.88
N TYR A 102 -19.39 6.95 1.10
CA TYR A 102 -20.07 7.96 0.29
C TYR A 102 -20.88 8.91 1.17
N GLY A 103 -20.33 10.09 1.43
CA GLY A 103 -20.88 11.00 2.44
C GLY A 103 -20.89 10.32 3.81
N ASP A 104 -22.05 10.27 4.45
CA ASP A 104 -22.24 9.58 5.74
C ASP A 104 -22.58 8.08 5.60
N ARG A 105 -22.58 7.55 4.38
CA ARG A 105 -22.94 6.15 4.12
C ARG A 105 -21.69 5.30 3.96
N VAL A 106 -21.73 4.14 4.61
CA VAL A 106 -20.72 3.09 4.50
C VAL A 106 -21.39 1.87 3.89
N VAL A 107 -20.88 1.41 2.74
CA VAL A 107 -21.37 0.21 2.05
C VAL A 107 -20.23 -0.80 1.96
N GLY A 108 -20.42 -2.01 2.48
CA GLY A 108 -19.41 -3.07 2.44
C GLY A 108 -19.92 -4.33 1.76
N ALA A 109 -19.01 -5.06 1.14
CA ALA A 109 -19.23 -6.45 0.73
C ALA A 109 -18.28 -7.34 1.55
N ALA A 110 -18.87 -8.25 2.34
CA ALA A 110 -18.15 -9.23 3.15
C ALA A 110 -17.75 -10.46 2.33
#